data_AF-A0A3A6SL82-F1
#
_entry.id   AF-A0A3A6SL82-F1
#
_cell.length_a   1.000
_cell.length_b   1.000
_cell.length_c   1.000
_cell.angle_alpha   90.00
_cell.angle_beta   90.00
_cell.angle_gamma   90.00
#
_symmetry.space_group_name_H-M   'P 1'
#
loop_
_entity.id
_entity.type
_entity.pdbx_description
1 polymer ?
#
loop_
_entity_poly.entity_id
_entity_poly.type
_entity_poly.pdbx_seq_one_letter_code
_entity_poly.pdbx_strand_id
1 'polypeptide(L)' 'MMEIFWTMLASQDRKRIREYVAEQNLMAAIELDERIGYSASSLAGQPYKGRNGRVEGTRELVIHPHSGDS' A
#
# COMPACT_ATOMS: atom_id res chain seq x y z
N MET A 1 10.37 9.14 14.81
CA MET A 1 9.79 8.86 13.48
C MET A 1 10.74 7.91 12.78
N MET A 2 10.24 6.80 12.25
CA MET A 2 11.07 5.84 11.51
C MET A 2 11.14 6.22 10.04
N GLU A 3 12.27 5.93 9.40
CA GLU A 3 12.41 6.06 7.95
C GLU A 3 11.75 4.88 7.24
N ILE A 4 11.05 5.18 6.14
CA ILE A 4 10.36 4.20 5.33
C ILE A 4 11.14 3.99 4.05
N PHE A 5 11.51 2.74 3.79
CA PHE A 5 12.20 2.34 2.57
C PHE A 5 11.37 1.34 1.79
N TRP A 6 11.22 1.61 0.50
CA TRP A 6 10.67 0.64 -0.44
C TRP A 6 11.81 -0.25 -0.94
N THR A 7 11.65 -1.55 -0.85
CA THR A 7 12.55 -2.46 -1.56
C THR A 7 12.35 -2.29 -3.07
N MET A 8 13.36 -2.69 -3.85
CA MET A 8 13.24 -2.70 -5.31
C MET A 8 12.05 -3.54 -5.77
N LEU A 9 11.84 -4.71 -5.15
CA LEU A 9 10.71 -5.59 -5.44
C LEU A 9 9.38 -4.91 -5.10
N ALA A 10 9.26 -4.29 -3.93
CA ALA A 10 8.02 -3.60 -3.55
C ALA A 10 7.66 -2.44 -4.50
N SER A 11 8.69 -1.74 -5.01
CA SER A 11 8.50 -0.68 -6.01
C SER A 11 8.02 -1.23 -7.36
N GLN A 12 8.58 -2.37 -7.80
CA GLN A 12 8.16 -3.06 -9.02
C GLN A 12 6.75 -3.63 -8.90
N ASP A 13 6.41 -4.25 -7.77
CA ASP A 13 5.08 -4.81 -7.51
C ASP A 13 4.02 -3.70 -7.52
N ARG A 14 4.30 -2.57 -6.84
CA ARG A 14 3.40 -1.41 -6.84
C ARG A 14 3.16 -0.88 -8.26
N LYS A 15 4.22 -0.77 -9.07
CA LYS A 15 4.10 -0.37 -10.48
C LYS A 15 3.23 -1.35 -11.27
N ARG A 16 3.49 -2.65 -11.15
CA ARG A 16 2.77 -3.71 -11.88
C ARG A 16 1.28 -3.73 -11.54
N ILE A 17 0.94 -3.59 -10.26
CA ILE A 17 -0.46 -3.54 -9.81
C ILE A 17 -1.15 -2.31 -10.40
N ARG A 18 -0.50 -1.14 -10.35
CA ARG A 18 -1.04 0.10 -10.92
C ARG A 18 -1.30 -0.04 -12.42
N GLU A 19 -0.33 -0.56 -13.16
CA GLU A 19 -0.46 -0.76 -14.62
C GLU A 19 -1.61 -1.71 -14.96
N TYR A 20 -1.72 -2.83 -14.24
CA TYR A 20 -2.81 -3.79 -14.42
C TYR A 20 -4.20 -3.18 -14.19
N VAL A 21 -4.36 -2.36 -13.15
CA VAL A 21 -5.64 -1.66 -12.89
C VAL A 21 -5.88 -0.57 -13.93
N ALA A 22 -4.83 0.13 -14.37
CA ALA A 22 -4.94 1.22 -15.34
C ALA A 22 -5.42 0.75 -16.73
N GLU A 23 -5.20 -0.53 -17.08
CA GLU A 23 -5.77 -1.15 -18.30
C GLU A 23 -7.30 -1.11 -18.31
N GLN A 24 -7.94 -1.10 -17.12
CA GLN A 24 -9.39 -1.10 -16.99
C GLN A 24 -9.93 0.26 -16.54
N ASN A 25 -9.27 0.91 -15.58
CA ASN A 25 -9.67 2.19 -15.02
C ASN A 25 -8.47 2.96 -14.47
N LEU A 26 -8.06 4.00 -15.21
CA LEU A 26 -6.92 4.85 -14.83
C LEU A 26 -7.15 5.56 -13.48
N MET A 27 -8.36 6.05 -13.21
CA MET A 27 -8.66 6.76 -11.97
C MET A 27 -8.56 5.82 -10.76
N ALA A 28 -9.08 4.59 -10.89
CA ALA A 28 -8.95 3.58 -9.84
C ALA A 28 -7.48 3.20 -9.58
N ALA A 29 -6.64 3.17 -10.63
CA ALA A 29 -5.22 2.89 -10.50
C ALA A 29 -4.47 4.00 -9.74
N ILE A 30 -4.80 5.27 -10.01
CA ILE A 30 -4.24 6.42 -9.30
C ILE A 30 -4.67 6.40 -7.83
N GLU A 31 -5.97 6.24 -7.57
CA GLU A 31 -6.50 6.20 -6.19
C GLU A 31 -5.86 5.07 -5.37
N LEU A 32 -5.73 3.87 -5.96
CA LEU A 32 -5.05 2.74 -5.33
C LEU A 32 -3.60 3.08 -4.98
N ASP A 33 -2.87 3.70 -5.91
CA ASP A 33 -1.45 4.03 -5.73
C ASP A 33 -1.21 5.07 -4.64
N GLU A 34 -2.08 6.09 -4.58
CA GLU A 34 -2.07 7.11 -3.53
C GLU A 34 -2.38 6.51 -2.17
N ARG A 35 -3.37 5.61 -2.09
CA ARG A 35 -3.73 4.93 -0.83
C ARG A 35 -2.62 4.04 -0.30
N ILE A 36 -1.89 3.35 -1.19
CA ILE A 36 -0.67 2.62 -0.84
C ILE A 36 0.37 3.58 -0.25
N GLY A 37 0.63 4.71 -0.92
CA GLY A 37 1.60 5.71 -0.48
C GLY A 37 1.25 6.31 0.89
N TYR A 38 -0.01 6.73 1.08
CA TYR A 38 -0.48 7.29 2.35
C TYR A 38 -0.38 6.27 3.50
N SER A 39 -0.83 5.03 3.26
CA SER A 39 -0.80 3.96 4.26
C SER A 39 0.64 3.67 4.70
N ALA A 40 1.58 3.57 3.74
CA ALA A 40 2.99 3.36 4.02
C ALA A 40 3.62 4.52 4.79
N SER A 41 3.34 5.78 4.40
CA SER A 41 3.85 6.96 5.12
C SER A 41 3.40 7.01 6.57
N SER A 42 2.20 6.51 6.88
CA SER A 42 1.70 6.46 8.27
C SER A 42 2.53 5.55 9.18
N LEU A 43 3.28 4.59 8.63
CA LEU A 43 4.16 3.69 9.39
C LEU A 43 5.34 4.43 10.04
N ALA A 44 5.76 5.57 9.50
CA ALA A 44 6.83 6.38 10.09
C ALA A 44 6.47 6.84 11.52
N GLY A 45 5.18 7.08 11.78
CA GLY A 45 4.64 7.43 13.09
C GLY A 45 4.07 6.24 13.87
N GLN A 46 3.60 5.19 13.19
CA GLN A 46 3.00 4.01 13.82
C GLN A 46 3.53 2.70 13.21
N PRO A 47 4.77 2.29 13.52
CA PRO A 47 5.41 1.13 12.89
C PRO A 47 4.66 -0.20 13.14
N TYR A 48 3.89 -0.28 14.22
CA TYR A 48 3.17 -1.48 14.65
C TYR A 48 1.69 -1.51 14.23
N LYS A 49 1.27 -0.61 13.33
CA LYS A 49 -0.13 -0.48 12.88
C LYS A 49 -0.66 -1.71 12.13
N GLY A 50 0.22 -2.47 11.48
CA GLY A 50 -0.13 -3.72 10.81
C GLY A 50 -0.29 -4.89 11.79
N ARG A 51 -1.16 -5.84 11.43
CA ARG A 51 -1.28 -7.13 12.14
C ARG A 51 -0.04 -7.97 11.91
N ASN A 52 0.21 -8.97 12.77
CA ASN A 52 1.27 -9.94 12.52
C ASN A 52 1.05 -10.62 11.17
N GLY A 53 2.09 -10.61 10.32
CA GLY A 53 2.02 -11.20 9.00
C GLY A 53 2.14 -12.72 9.03
N ARG A 54 1.86 -13.34 7.89
CA ARG A 54 2.03 -14.80 7.72
C ARG A 54 3.49 -15.25 7.84
N VAL A 55 4.43 -14.36 7.52
CA VAL A 55 5.87 -14.60 7.68
C VAL A 55 6.32 -14.05 9.02
N GLU A 56 7.03 -14.85 9.79
CA GLU A 56 7.57 -14.44 11.08
C GLU A 56 8.42 -13.16 10.94
N GLY A 57 8.24 -12.23 11.88
CA GLY A 57 8.92 -10.92 11.85
C GLY A 57 8.32 -9.90 10.88
N THR A 58 7.28 -10.26 10.12
CA THR A 58 6.60 -9.30 9.21
C THR A 58 5.27 -8.80 9.79
N ARG A 59 4.80 -7.67 9.24
CA ARG A 59 3.46 -7.12 9.53
C ARG A 59 2.70 -6.87 8.24
N GLU A 60 1.41 -7.18 8.26
CA GLU A 60 0.50 -6.93 7.16
C GLU A 60 -0.35 -5.68 7.46
N LEU A 61 -0.22 -4.65 6.61
CA LEU A 61 -1.08 -3.48 6.63
C LEU A 61 -2.14 -3.64 5.54
N VAL A 62 -3.39 -3.85 5.95
CA VAL A 62 -4.51 -4.02 5.02
C VAL A 62 -4.97 -2.65 4.51
N ILE A 63 -4.91 -2.44 3.20
CA ILE A 63 -5.43 -1.26 2.51
C ILE A 63 -6.84 -1.64 2.05
N HIS A 64 -7.87 -1.26 2.80
CA HIS A 64 -9.26 -1.60 2.48
C HIS A 64 -9.73 -0.86 1.22
N PRO A 65 -10.46 -1.48 0.27
CA PRO A 65 -11.34 -0.73 -0.60
C PRO A 65 -12.47 -0.16 0.26
N HIS A 66 -12.66 1.16 0.24
CA HIS A 66 -13.87 1.73 0.79
C HIS A 66 -14.87 1.76 -0.36
N SER A 67 -15.78 0.81 -0.36
CA SER A 67 -17.13 1.07 -0.85
C SER A 67 -17.76 2.10 0.10
N GLY A 68 -18.05 3.31 -0.37
CA GLY A 68 -19.00 4.19 0.30
C GLY A 68 -18.61 5.64 0.58
N ASP A 69 -18.06 6.39 -0.38
CA ASP A 69 -18.41 7.81 -0.40
C ASP A 69 -19.80 7.93 -1.02
N SER A 70 -20.76 8.28 -0.15
CA SER A 70 -22.09 8.79 -0.51
C SER A 70 -21.98 10.21 -1.06
#